data_AF-A0AAV2L1V8-F1
#
_entry.id   AF-A0AAV2L1V8-F1
#
_cell.length_a   1.000
_cell.length_b   1.000
_cell.length_c   1.000
_cell.angle_alpha   90.00
_cell.angle_beta   90.00
_cell.angle_gamma   90.00
#
_symmetry.space_group_name_H-M   'P 1'
#
loop_
_entity.id
_entity.type
_entity.pdbx_description
1 polymer ?
#
loop_
_entity_poly.entity_id
_entity_poly.type
_entity_poly.pdbx_seq_one_letter_code
_entity_poly.pdbx_strand_id
1 'polypeptide(L)'
;MASPALIKGLLRSSLVNNRTQAKVAEELGMQDFAITNDKTKRPVALRTKTLADLLESFIAALYIDKDLEYVHAFMNVCFFPRLKSVLILRAGAPHHGAGPSQRKASG
;
A
#
# COMPACT_ATOMS: atom_id res chain seq x y z
N MET A 1 22.67 -15.05 1.87
CA MET A 1 21.78 -14.82 0.71
C MET A 1 20.35 -15.07 1.16
N ALA A 2 19.45 -14.10 1.11
CA ALA A 2 18.05 -14.30 1.53
C ALA A 2 17.32 -15.17 0.49
N SER A 3 16.55 -16.17 0.95
CA SER A 3 15.82 -17.08 0.05
C SER A 3 14.81 -16.30 -0.83
N PRO A 4 14.66 -16.62 -2.13
CA PRO A 4 13.70 -15.97 -3.03
C PRO A 4 12.26 -15.95 -2.50
N ALA A 5 11.86 -16.96 -1.71
CA ALA A 5 10.56 -17.02 -1.06
C ALA A 5 10.36 -15.94 0.02
N LEU A 6 11.43 -15.60 0.74
CA LEU A 6 11.45 -14.61 1.80
C LEU A 6 11.31 -13.18 1.23
N ILE A 7 11.91 -12.96 0.05
CA ILE A 7 11.76 -11.71 -0.72
C ILE A 7 10.33 -11.56 -1.28
N LYS A 8 9.74 -12.63 -1.83
CA LYS A 8 8.33 -12.64 -2.28
C LYS A 8 7.35 -12.34 -1.14
N GLY A 9 7.55 -12.93 0.02
CA GLY A 9 6.71 -12.69 1.22
C GLY A 9 6.80 -11.24 1.69
N LEU A 10 8.01 -10.69 1.81
CA LEU A 10 8.20 -9.30 2.23
C LEU A 10 7.62 -8.29 1.23
N LEU A 11 7.78 -8.52 -0.08
CA LEU A 11 7.19 -7.67 -1.12
C LEU A 11 5.66 -7.73 -1.09
N ARG A 12 5.07 -8.91 -0.91
CA ARG A 12 3.62 -9.09 -0.81
C ARG A 12 3.04 -8.37 0.40
N SER A 13 3.62 -8.54 1.58
CA SER A 13 3.14 -7.88 2.82
C SER A 13 3.38 -6.37 2.83
N SER A 14 4.41 -5.90 2.13
CA SER A 14 4.68 -4.46 2.00
C SER A 14 3.75 -3.76 1.01
N LEU A 15 3.33 -4.47 -0.05
CA LEU A 15 2.46 -3.93 -1.09
C LEU A 15 0.98 -4.06 -0.74
N VAL A 16 0.57 -5.23 -0.30
CA VAL A 16 -0.82 -5.56 0.00
C VAL A 16 -0.96 -5.63 1.51
N ASN A 17 -1.37 -4.50 2.10
CA ASN A 17 -1.73 -4.38 3.50
C ASN A 17 -2.87 -3.36 3.62
N ASN A 18 -3.54 -3.37 4.78
CA ASN A 18 -4.71 -2.54 5.03
C ASN A 18 -4.45 -1.06 4.80
N ARG A 19 -3.23 -0.56 5.03
CA ARG A 19 -2.90 0.86 4.82
C ARG A 19 -2.85 1.20 3.34
N THR A 20 -2.16 0.39 2.53
CA THR A 20 -2.10 0.59 1.08
C THR A 20 -3.47 0.41 0.43
N GLN A 21 -4.21 -0.63 0.85
CA GLN A 21 -5.56 -0.89 0.34
C GLN A 21 -6.51 0.28 0.67
N ALA A 22 -6.51 0.76 1.92
CA ALA A 22 -7.35 1.90 2.29
C ALA A 22 -7.01 3.16 1.48
N LYS A 23 -5.72 3.42 1.26
CA LYS A 23 -5.28 4.55 0.45
C LYS A 23 -5.73 4.44 -1.01
N VAL A 24 -5.65 3.25 -1.61
CA VAL A 24 -6.18 3.02 -2.96
C VAL A 24 -7.70 3.23 -2.99
N ALA A 25 -8.42 2.73 -1.99
CA ALA A 25 -9.87 2.89 -1.90
C ALA A 25 -10.29 4.38 -1.77
N GLU A 26 -9.55 5.16 -0.99
CA GLU A 26 -9.75 6.60 -0.82
C GLU A 26 -9.44 7.37 -2.12
N GLU A 27 -8.33 7.07 -2.80
CA GLU A 27 -7.97 7.69 -4.08
C GLU A 27 -8.96 7.36 -5.22
N LEU A 28 -9.64 6.21 -5.13
CA LEU A 28 -10.72 5.83 -6.04
C LEU A 28 -12.10 6.41 -5.63
N GLY A 29 -12.18 7.15 -4.52
CA GLY A 29 -13.43 7.75 -4.04
C GLY A 29 -14.47 6.73 -3.57
N MET A 30 -14.07 5.51 -3.20
CA MET A 30 -15.03 4.43 -2.89
C MET A 30 -15.94 4.74 -1.70
N GLN A 31 -15.53 5.65 -0.82
CA GLN A 31 -16.33 6.12 0.31
C GLN A 31 -17.63 6.81 -0.08
N ASP A 32 -17.68 7.43 -1.26
CA ASP A 32 -18.87 8.14 -1.76
C ASP A 32 -19.96 7.16 -2.22
N PHE A 33 -19.57 5.91 -2.47
CA PHE A 33 -20.45 4.82 -2.89
C PHE A 33 -20.75 3.84 -1.74
N ALA A 34 -20.23 4.09 -0.53
CA ALA A 34 -20.42 3.21 0.60
C ALA A 34 -21.86 3.30 1.14
N ILE A 35 -22.60 2.21 1.03
CA ILE A 35 -23.96 2.10 1.59
C ILE A 35 -23.85 1.72 3.06
N THR A 36 -24.35 2.57 3.94
CA THR A 36 -24.36 2.33 5.40
C THR A 36 -25.77 2.51 5.95
N ASN A 37 -26.13 1.74 6.98
CA ASN A 37 -27.44 1.85 7.63
C ASN A 37 -27.61 3.12 8.48
N ASP A 38 -26.55 3.92 8.65
CA ASP A 38 -26.57 5.10 9.51
C ASP A 38 -26.99 6.34 8.73
N LYS A 39 -28.31 6.60 8.72
CA LYS A 39 -28.94 7.74 8.01
C LYS A 39 -28.53 9.12 8.56
N THR A 40 -27.76 9.17 9.64
CA THR A 40 -27.49 10.40 10.40
C THR A 40 -26.07 10.96 10.23
N LYS A 41 -25.17 10.22 9.57
CA LYS A 41 -23.79 10.67 9.42
C LYS A 41 -23.62 11.49 8.14
N ARG A 42 -23.24 12.77 8.33
CA ARG A 42 -22.42 13.56 7.38
C ARG A 42 -21.29 12.67 6.84
N PRO A 43 -20.66 12.95 5.68
CA PRO A 43 -19.58 12.09 5.17
C PRO A 43 -18.48 11.94 6.23
N VAL A 44 -18.54 10.86 7.00
CA VAL A 44 -17.58 10.52 8.03
C VAL A 44 -16.52 9.75 7.28
N ALA A 45 -15.29 10.26 7.31
CA ALA A 45 -14.14 9.56 6.77
C ALA A 45 -14.18 8.11 7.29
N LEU A 46 -14.31 7.16 6.36
CA LEU A 46 -14.38 5.75 6.69
C LEU A 46 -13.07 5.32 7.35
N ARG A 47 -13.17 4.41 8.34
CA ARG A 47 -11.97 3.88 8.99
C ARG A 47 -11.11 3.14 7.96
N THR A 48 -9.79 3.19 8.13
CA THR A 48 -8.81 2.49 7.28
C THR A 48 -9.18 1.03 7.04
N LYS A 49 -9.59 0.30 8.09
CA LYS A 49 -10.03 -1.09 7.94
C LYS A 49 -11.25 -1.21 7.03
N THR A 50 -12.26 -0.40 7.24
CA THR A 50 -13.48 -0.40 6.42
C THR A 50 -13.18 -0.10 4.95
N LEU A 51 -12.29 0.86 4.67
CA LEU A 51 -11.86 1.15 3.30
C LEU A 51 -11.11 -0.01 2.65
N ALA A 52 -10.23 -0.67 3.42
CA ALA A 52 -9.52 -1.86 2.94
C ALA A 52 -10.49 -3.02 2.63
N ASP A 53 -11.42 -3.31 3.56
CA ASP A 53 -12.44 -4.34 3.40
C ASP A 53 -13.34 -4.05 2.17
N LEU A 54 -13.65 -2.78 1.93
CA LEU A 54 -14.49 -2.34 0.80
C LEU A 54 -13.76 -2.51 -0.54
N LEU A 55 -12.45 -2.23 -0.59
CA LEU A 55 -11.62 -2.51 -1.76
C LEU A 55 -11.49 -4.02 -2.03
N GLU A 56 -11.30 -4.85 -0.99
CA GLU A 56 -11.25 -6.31 -1.14
C GLU A 56 -12.58 -6.87 -1.66
N SER A 57 -13.70 -6.36 -1.12
CA SER A 57 -15.04 -6.75 -1.56
C SER A 57 -15.30 -6.34 -3.01
N PHE A 58 -14.83 -5.16 -3.43
CA PHE A 58 -14.90 -4.72 -4.82
C PHE A 58 -14.09 -5.61 -5.75
N ILE A 59 -12.85 -5.97 -5.38
CA ILE A 59 -12.00 -6.87 -6.20
C ILE A 59 -12.65 -8.25 -6.33
N ALA A 60 -13.25 -8.76 -5.25
CA ALA A 60 -13.99 -10.02 -5.28
C ALA A 60 -15.21 -9.93 -6.21
N ALA A 61 -15.98 -8.84 -6.14
CA ALA A 61 -17.11 -8.61 -7.05
C ALA A 61 -16.67 -8.48 -8.52
N LEU A 62 -15.56 -7.78 -8.79
CA LEU A 62 -14.98 -7.66 -10.12
C LEU A 62 -14.56 -9.02 -10.69
N TYR A 63 -13.96 -9.87 -9.85
CA TYR A 63 -13.59 -11.24 -10.25
C TYR A 63 -14.82 -12.09 -10.60
N ILE A 64 -15.89 -11.98 -9.81
CA ILE A 64 -17.14 -12.73 -10.02
C ILE A 64 -17.87 -12.26 -11.29
N ASP A 65 -17.91 -10.95 -11.54
CA ASP A 65 -18.61 -10.35 -12.68
C ASP A 65 -17.84 -10.47 -14.01
N LYS A 66 -16.51 -10.54 -13.93
CA LYS A 66 -15.61 -10.64 -15.08
C LYS A 66 -14.77 -11.91 -14.94
N ASP A 67 -13.47 -11.73 -14.73
CA ASP A 67 -12.51 -12.81 -14.55
C ASP A 67 -11.21 -12.26 -13.93
N LEU A 68 -10.17 -13.10 -13.92
CA LEU A 68 -8.86 -12.74 -13.37
C LEU A 68 -8.11 -11.70 -14.22
N GLU A 69 -8.40 -11.56 -15.51
CA GLU A 69 -7.70 -10.62 -16.39
C GLU A 69 -8.01 -9.18 -15.99
N TYR A 70 -9.27 -8.88 -15.70
CA TYR A 70 -9.70 -7.56 -15.21
C TYR A 70 -9.12 -7.25 -13.84
N VAL A 71 -9.07 -8.24 -12.95
CA VAL A 71 -8.41 -8.09 -11.63
C VAL A 71 -6.93 -7.79 -11.82
N HIS A 72 -6.24 -8.49 -12.73
CA HIS A 72 -4.83 -8.27 -12.99
C HIS A 72 -4.57 -6.87 -13.59
N ALA A 73 -5.41 -6.43 -14.53
CA ALA A 73 -5.38 -5.07 -15.06
C ALA A 73 -5.59 -4.01 -13.96
N PHE A 74 -6.55 -4.22 -13.06
CA PHE A 74 -6.78 -3.34 -11.92
C PHE A 74 -5.54 -3.24 -11.01
N MET A 75 -4.91 -4.37 -10.69
CA MET A 75 -3.68 -4.41 -9.89
C MET A 75 -2.51 -3.68 -10.58
N ASN A 76 -2.38 -3.85 -11.90
CA ASN A 76 -1.35 -3.17 -12.71
C ASN A 76 -1.47 -1.64 -12.68
N VAL A 77 -2.69 -1.11 -12.59
CA VAL A 77 -2.94 0.33 -12.57
C VAL A 77 -2.88 0.89 -11.15
N CYS A 78 -3.52 0.23 -10.18
CA CYS A 78 -3.74 0.82 -8.86
C CYS A 78 -2.63 0.50 -7.84
N PHE A 79 -1.99 -0.67 -7.96
CA PHE A 79 -1.03 -1.18 -6.98
C PHE A 79 0.41 -1.20 -7.50
N PHE A 80 0.66 -1.69 -8.71
CA PHE A 80 2.03 -1.88 -9.19
C PHE A 80 2.83 -0.59 -9.46
N PRO A 81 2.25 0.57 -9.80
CA PRO A 81 3.03 1.82 -9.85
C PRO A 81 3.65 2.18 -8.50
N ARG A 82 3.00 1.77 -7.39
CA ARG A 82 3.47 2.01 -6.02
C ARG A 82 4.61 1.07 -5.60
N LEU A 83 4.79 -0.06 -6.28
CA LEU A 83 5.98 -0.91 -6.09
C LEU A 83 7.26 -0.18 -6.48
N LYS A 84 7.24 0.58 -7.59
CA LYS A 84 8.42 1.33 -8.05
C LYS A 84 8.88 2.37 -7.01
N SER A 85 7.95 3.06 -6.37
CA SER A 85 8.29 4.03 -5.32
C SER A 85 8.90 3.38 -4.07
N VAL A 86 8.45 2.19 -3.67
CA VAL A 86 8.97 1.47 -2.49
C VAL A 86 10.39 0.92 -2.74
N LEU A 87 10.67 0.45 -3.96
CA LEU A 87 12.02 -0.02 -4.32
C LEU A 87 13.03 1.14 -4.39
N ILE A 88 12.65 2.25 -5.02
CA ILE A 88 13.51 3.44 -5.15
C ILE A 88 13.83 4.03 -3.77
N LEU A 89 12.82 4.14 -2.88
CA LEU A 89 13.03 4.65 -1.51
C LEU A 89 13.99 3.77 -0.70
N ARG A 90 13.96 2.44 -0.88
CA ARG A 90 14.89 1.50 -0.23
C ARG A 90 16.29 1.46 -0.87
N ALA A 91 16.40 1.80 -2.16
CA ALA A 91 17.69 1.89 -2.85
C ALA A 91 18.39 3.25 -2.63
N GLY A 92 17.64 4.28 -2.24
CA GLY A 92 18.12 5.65 -2.10
C GLY A 92 18.42 6.12 -0.69
N ALA A 93 18.43 5.26 0.34
CA ALA A 93 18.89 5.66 1.66
C ALA A 93 20.42 5.80 1.65
N PRO A 94 20.99 7.02 1.70
CA PRO A 94 22.42 7.16 1.91
C PRO A 94 22.70 6.68 3.32
N HIS A 95 23.62 5.73 3.46
CA HIS A 95 24.31 5.49 4.73
C HIS A 95 24.81 6.84 5.23
N HIS A 96 24.19 7.37 6.29
CA HIS A 96 24.78 8.49 7.02
C HIS A 96 26.13 8.01 7.53
N GLY A 97 27.18 8.53 6.90
CA GLY A 97 28.56 8.23 7.21
C GLY A 97 28.84 8.49 8.69
N ALA A 98 29.60 7.57 9.28
CA ALA A 98 30.33 7.84 10.51
C ALA A 98 31.11 9.15 10.33
N GLY A 99 30.81 10.14 11.17
CA GLY A 99 31.53 11.41 11.19
C GLY A 99 33.02 11.20 11.56
N PRO A 100 33.94 12.02 11.03
CA PRO A 100 35.36 11.87 11.33
C PRO A 100 35.64 12.20 12.80
N SER A 101 36.28 11.26 13.48
CA SER A 101 36.82 11.38 14.83
C SER A 101 37.87 12.49 14.87
N GLN A 102 37.52 13.66 15.41
CA GLN A 102 38.49 14.68 15.77
C GLN A 102 39.36 14.19 16.93
N ARG A 103 40.59 13.75 16.62
CA ARG A 103 41.65 13.62 17.63
C ARG A 103 42.07 15.03 18.04
N LYS A 104 41.70 15.43 19.26
CA LYS A 104 42.37 16.55 19.95
C LYS A 104 43.83 16.15 20.22
N ALA A 105 44.74 16.73 19.48
CA ALA A 105 46.10 16.96 19.97
C ALA A 105 46.03 18.20 20.87
N SER A 106 46.40 18.06 22.13
CA SER A 106 46.77 19.20 22.97
C SER A 106 48.09 18.83 23.62
N GLY A 107 49.11 19.65 23.31
CA GLY A 107 50.18 19.92 24.25
C GLY A 107 49.68 20.82 25.38
#